data_AF-A0A9J6S500-F1
#
_entry.id   AF-A0A9J6S500-F1
#
_cell.length_a   1.000
_cell.length_b   1.000
_cell.length_c   1.000
_cell.angle_alpha   90.00
_cell.angle_beta   90.00
_cell.angle_gamma   90.00
#
_symmetry.space_group_name_H-M   'P 1'
#
loop_
_entity.id
_entity.type
_entity.pdbx_description
1 polymer ?
#
loop_
_entity_poly.entity_id
_entity_poly.type
_entity_poly.pdbx_seq_one_letter_code
_entity_poly.pdbx_strand_id
1 'polypeptide(L)' 'LLSMFGDTDGKRDAMLRFTKPVTGGDYFAPSLGRIPAL' A
#
# COMPACT_ATOMS: atom_id res chain seq x y z
N LEU A 1 -4.58 4.69 -1.99
CA LEU A 1 -3.20 5.24 -1.97
C LEU A 1 -3.10 6.56 -2.72
N LEU A 2 -3.46 6.60 -4.02
CA LEU A 2 -3.36 7.81 -4.86
C LEU A 2 -3.98 9.08 -4.24
N SER A 3 -5.15 8.97 -3.60
CA SER A 3 -5.75 10.11 -2.90
C SER A 3 -5.03 10.51 -1.60
N MET A 4 -4.52 9.52 -0.85
CA MET A 4 -3.87 9.74 0.45
C MET A 4 -2.52 10.48 0.30
N PHE A 5 -1.82 10.22 -0.81
CA PHE A 5 -0.52 10.84 -1.13
C PHE A 5 -0.61 12.05 -2.08
N GLY A 6 -1.82 12.39 -2.54
CA GLY A 6 -2.10 13.62 -3.29
C GLY A 6 -1.97 13.50 -4.81
N ASP A 7 -1.80 12.29 -5.35
CA ASP A 7 -1.75 12.05 -6.79
C ASP A 7 -3.11 12.26 -7.48
N THR A 8 -4.20 12.24 -6.70
CA THR A 8 -5.57 12.43 -7.24
C THR A 8 -5.96 13.91 -7.36
N ASP A 9 -5.64 14.74 -6.36
CA ASP A 9 -6.18 16.11 -6.26
C ASP A 9 -5.27 17.11 -5.53
N GLY A 10 -4.01 16.75 -5.30
CA GLY A 10 -3.02 17.57 -4.61
C GLY A 10 -3.20 17.67 -3.08
N LYS A 11 -4.25 17.10 -2.49
CA LYS A 11 -4.45 17.07 -1.03
C LYS A 11 -3.80 15.82 -0.44
N ARG A 12 -3.25 15.94 0.77
CA ARG A 12 -2.55 14.85 1.47
C ARG A 12 -3.22 14.51 2.78
N ASP A 13 -3.07 13.26 3.21
CA ASP A 13 -3.60 12.79 4.48
C ASP A 13 -3.01 13.56 5.67
N ALA A 14 -3.87 14.00 6.59
CA ALA A 14 -3.48 14.77 7.76
C ALA A 14 -2.63 13.94 8.75
N MET A 15 -2.73 12.61 8.72
CA MET A 15 -1.92 11.72 9.56
C MET A 15 -0.42 11.82 9.26
N LEU A 16 -0.06 12.21 8.04
CA LEU A 16 1.34 12.41 7.64
C LEU A 16 2.06 13.52 8.41
N ARG A 17 1.34 14.29 9.24
CA ARG A 17 1.93 15.28 10.15
C ARG A 17 2.63 14.65 11.37
N PHE A 18 2.27 13.43 11.75
CA PHE A 18 2.78 12.77 12.97
C PHE A 18 3.28 11.34 12.75
N THR A 19 2.95 10.71 11.63
CA THR A 19 3.46 9.39 11.23
C THR A 19 3.89 9.39 9.77
N LYS A 20 4.82 8.51 9.40
CA LYS A 20 5.28 8.36 8.02
C LYS A 20 5.39 6.88 7.65
N PRO A 21 4.91 6.45 6.47
CA PRO A 21 5.22 5.13 5.95
C PRO A 21 6.72 5.07 5.61
N VAL A 22 7.40 4.03 6.08
CA VAL A 22 8.83 3.79 5.79
C VAL A 22 9.07 2.57 4.91
N THR A 23 8.05 1.74 4.72
CA THR A 23 8.04 0.56 3.85
C THR A 23 6.71 0.46 3.11
N GLY A 24 6.71 -0.11 1.91
CA GLY A 24 5.52 -0.43 1.13
C GLY A 24 5.78 -1.66 0.26
N GLY A 25 4.78 -2.52 0.11
CA GLY A 25 4.89 -3.73 -0.68
C GLY A 25 3.52 -4.24 -1.09
N ASP A 26 3.42 -4.66 -2.34
CA ASP A 26 2.26 -5.35 -2.88
C ASP A 26 2.61 -6.84 -2.99
N TYR A 27 1.80 -7.69 -2.35
CA TYR A 27 2.01 -9.13 -2.34
C TYR A 27 0.77 -9.84 -2.88
N PHE A 28 1.00 -10.87 -3.68
CA PHE A 28 -0.04 -11.79 -4.11
C PHE A 28 0.04 -13.07 -3.26
N ALA A 29 -1.00 -13.32 -2.47
CA ALA A 29 -1.14 -14.57 -1.72
C ALA A 29 -1.96 -15.56 -2.55
N PRO A 30 -1.33 -16.57 -3.19
CA PRO A 30 -2.06 -17.53 -4.01
C PRO A 30 -2.87 -18.51 -3.16
N SER A 31 -3.83 -19.20 -3.77
CA SER A 31 -4.58 -20.27 -3.09
C SER A 31 -3.67 -21.44 -2.69
N LEU A 32 -4.09 -22.19 -1.66
CA LEU A 32 -3.27 -23.27 -1.07
C LEU A 32 -2.80 -24.32 -2.09
N GLY A 33 -3.63 -24.67 -3.07
CA GLY A 33 -3.26 -25.63 -4.11
C GLY A 33 -2.12 -25.15 -5.04
N ARG A 34 -1.85 -23.84 -5.05
CA ARG A 34 -0.81 -23.22 -5.88
C ARG A 34 0.51 -22.98 -5.12
N ILE A 35 0.52 -23.17 -3.80
CA ILE A 35 1.71 -23.04 -2.94
C ILE A 35 2.72 -24.18 -3.16
N PRO A 36 2.33 -25.47 -3.18
CA PRO A 36 3.29 -26.57 -3.35
C PRO A 36 3.72 -26.82 -4.81
N ALA A 37 3.18 -26.04 -5.76
CA ALA A 37 3.47 -26.16 -7.19
C ALA A 37 4.53 -25.15 -7.68
N LEU A 38 5.26 -24.52 -6.76
CA LEU A 38 6.43 -23.68 -7.00
C LEU A 38 7.70 -24.55 -6.99
#